data_AF-A0AAW5CIM5-F1
#
_entry.id   AF-A0AAW5CIM5-F1
#
_cell.length_a   1.000
_cell.length_b   1.000
_cell.length_c   1.000
_cell.angle_alpha   90.00
_cell.angle_beta   90.00
_cell.angle_gamma   90.00
#
_symmetry.space_group_name_H-M   'P 1'
#
loop_
_entity.id
_entity.type
_entity.pdbx_description
1 polymer ?
#
loop_
_entity_poly.entity_id
_entity_poly.type
_entity_poly.pdbx_seq_one_letter_code
_entity_poly.pdbx_strand_id
1 'polypeptide(L)' 'MYKFLKVVFDVLLALIALACVSWLLLPCMLILWCTGEHKVWYLQKRVGYKNRMFSIFKFATMLKNSPN' A
#
# COMPACT_ATOMS: atom_id res chain seq x y z
N MET A 1 -14.36 -24.99 2.31
CA MET A 1 -15.27 -23.98 1.72
C MET A 1 -15.01 -22.56 2.22
N TYR A 2 -15.12 -22.26 3.52
CA TYR A 2 -15.00 -20.87 4.04
C TYR A 2 -13.71 -20.13 3.69
N LYS A 3 -12.55 -20.82 3.70
CA LYS A 3 -11.26 -20.19 3.32
C LYS A 3 -11.21 -19.78 1.84
N PHE A 4 -11.77 -20.59 0.95
CA PHE A 4 -11.77 -20.29 -0.49
C PHE A 4 -12.67 -19.11 -0.80
N LEU A 5 -13.91 -19.14 -0.28
CA LEU A 5 -14.87 -18.05 -0.45
C LEU A 5 -14.34 -16.72 0.13
N LYS A 6 -13.70 -16.76 1.30
CA LYS A 6 -13.07 -15.59 1.91
C LYS A 6 -12.00 -14.98 1.00
N VAL A 7 -11.08 -15.79 0.47
CA VAL A 7 -9.99 -15.28 -0.38
C VAL A 7 -10.54 -14.65 -1.67
N VAL A 8 -11.53 -15.28 -2.30
CA VAL A 8 -12.17 -14.72 -3.51
C VAL A 8 -12.83 -13.39 -3.20
N PHE A 9 -13.56 -13.29 -2.09
CA PHE A 9 -14.22 -12.06 -1.68
C PHE A 9 -13.21 -10.96 -1.31
N ASP A 10 -12.17 -11.29 -0.54
CA ASP A 10 -11.10 -10.35 -0.15
C ASP A 10 -10.40 -9.77 -1.40
N VAL A 11 -10.11 -10.59 -2.42
CA VAL A 11 -9.47 -10.15 -3.67
C VAL A 11 -10.42 -9.31 -4.52
N LEU A 12 -11.68 -9.73 -4.66
CA LEU A 12 -12.68 -8.99 -5.43
C LEU A 12 -12.92 -7.59 -4.83
N LEU A 13 -13.10 -7.52 -3.51
CA LEU A 13 -13.31 -6.27 -2.80
C LEU A 13 -12.08 -5.36 -2.87
N ALA A 14 -10.87 -5.94 -2.75
CA ALA A 14 -9.62 -5.18 -2.88
C ALA A 14 -9.45 -4.58 -4.30
N LEU A 15 -9.80 -5.33 -5.35
CA LEU A 15 -9.75 -4.84 -6.73
C LEU A 15 -10.74 -3.69 -6.97
N ILE A 16 -11.97 -3.83 -6.46
CA ILE A 16 -12.99 -2.77 -6.56
C ILE A 16 -12.53 -1.53 -5.80
N ALA A 17 -12.04 -1.69 -4.57
CA ALA A 17 -11.53 -0.58 -3.77
C ALA A 17 -10.35 0.13 -4.47
N LEU A 18 -9.40 -0.63 -5.03
CA LEU A 18 -8.29 -0.06 -5.80
C LEU A 18 -8.77 0.71 -7.02
N ALA A 19 -9.73 0.19 -7.78
CA ALA A 19 -10.30 0.88 -8.93
C ALA A 19 -11.01 2.18 -8.49
N CYS A 20 -11.82 2.14 -7.44
CA CYS A 20 -12.54 3.31 -6.91
C CYS A 20 -11.60 4.40 -6.37
N VAL A 21 -10.48 4.04 -5.74
CA VAL A 21 -9.54 5.01 -5.16
C VAL A 21 -8.43 5.40 -6.15
N SER A 22 -8.28 4.68 -7.28
CA SER A 22 -7.23 4.90 -8.27
C SER A 22 -7.13 6.36 -8.75
N TRP A 23 -8.27 7.01 -8.99
CA TRP A 23 -8.31 8.40 -9.46
C TRP A 23 -7.72 9.39 -8.44
N LEU A 24 -7.74 9.05 -7.13
CA LEU A 24 -7.14 9.84 -6.07
C LEU A 24 -5.68 9.43 -5.80
N LEU A 25 -5.35 8.14 -5.95
CA LEU A 25 -3.97 7.66 -5.78
C LEU A 25 -3.04 8.27 -6.83
N LEU A 26 -3.47 8.39 -8.09
CA LEU A 26 -2.67 8.95 -9.18
C LEU A 26 -2.17 10.39 -8.91
N PRO A 27 -3.02 11.38 -8.56
CA PRO A 27 -2.56 12.72 -8.24
C PRO A 27 -1.70 12.74 -6.95
N CYS A 28 -2.02 11.93 -5.94
CA CYS A 28 -1.15 11.79 -4.77
C CYS A 28 0.26 11.29 -5.15
N MET A 29 0.36 10.33 -6.06
CA MET A 29 1.65 9.85 -6.59
C MET A 29 2.41 10.96 -7.30
N LEU A 30 1.73 11.74 -8.16
CA LEU A 30 2.35 12.86 -8.87
C LEU A 30 2.83 13.96 -7.92
N ILE A 31 2.02 14.35 -6.93
CA ILE A 31 2.40 15.35 -5.94
C ILE A 31 3.63 14.88 -5.17
N LEU A 32 3.63 13.65 -4.64
CA LEU A 32 4.78 13.09 -3.92
C LEU A 32 6.03 12.97 -4.79
N TRP A 33 5.86 12.66 -6.07
CA TRP A 33 6.98 12.60 -7.02
C TRP A 33 7.59 13.98 -7.30
N CYS A 34 6.76 15.03 -7.35
CA CYS A 34 7.21 16.40 -7.57
C CYS A 34 7.76 17.09 -6.31
N THR A 35 7.26 16.76 -5.12
CA THR A 35 7.58 17.47 -3.87
C THR A 35 8.53 16.73 -2.92
N GLY A 36 8.70 15.41 -3.08
CA GLY A 36 9.54 14.56 -2.22
C GLY A 36 10.86 14.13 -2.85
N GLU A 37 11.52 13.12 -2.27
CA GLU A 37 12.78 12.52 -2.79
C GLU A 37 12.58 11.63 -4.04
N HIS A 38 11.55 11.90 -4.85
CA HIS A 38 11.10 11.04 -5.96
C HIS A 38 10.76 9.59 -5.59
N LYS A 39 10.64 9.29 -4.29
CA LYS A 39 10.20 7.98 -3.79
C LYS A 39 8.73 8.08 -3.39
N VAL A 40 7.86 7.53 -4.22
CA VAL A 40 6.41 7.55 -3.97
C VAL A 40 6.01 6.47 -2.95
N TRP A 41 6.68 5.32 -2.98
CA TRP A 41 6.40 4.19 -2.10
C TRP A 41 7.60 3.80 -1.24
N TYR A 42 7.33 3.36 -0.01
CA TYR A 42 8.28 2.64 0.84
C TYR A 42 7.68 1.31 1.31
N LEU A 43 8.56 0.34 1.55
CA LEU A 43 8.21 -1.00 2.01
C LEU A 43 8.42 -1.10 3.52
N GLN A 44 7.33 -1.32 4.27
CA GLN A 44 7.39 -1.56 5.70
C GLN A 44 7.30 -3.07 6.00
N LYS A 45 8.36 -3.65 6.57
CA LYS A 45 8.36 -5.06 7.00
C LYS A 45 7.52 -5.24 8.26
N ARG A 46 6.60 -6.22 8.25
CA ARG A 46 5.76 -6.63 9.39
C ARG A 46 5.63 -8.15 9.44
N VAL A 47 5.37 -8.69 10.63
CA VAL A 47 5.14 -10.12 10.85
C VAL A 47 3.68 -10.44 10.46
N GLY A 48 3.51 -11.38 9.54
CA GLY A 48 2.21 -11.78 9.01
C GLY A 48 1.75 -13.16 9.45
N TYR A 49 0.83 -13.74 8.68
CA TYR A 49 0.26 -15.05 8.99
C TYR A 49 1.34 -16.14 9.07
N LYS A 50 1.33 -16.90 10.19
CA LYS A 50 2.33 -17.93 10.54
C LYS A 50 3.76 -17.40 10.70
N ASN A 51 3.94 -16.24 11.32
CA ASN A 51 5.25 -15.60 11.53
C ASN A 51 6.05 -15.35 10.24
N ARG A 52 5.38 -15.33 9.08
CA ARG A 52 6.04 -14.99 7.81
C ARG A 52 6.14 -13.48 7.69
N MET A 53 7.38 -13.00 7.53
CA MET A 53 7.64 -11.60 7.26
C MET A 53 7.01 -11.22 5.92
N PHE A 54 6.24 -10.13 5.89
CA PHE A 54 5.71 -9.54 4.68
C PHE A 54 5.99 -8.04 4.69
N SER A 55 6.09 -7.46 3.50
CA SER A 55 6.27 -6.01 3.36
C SER A 55 4.98 -5.37 2.90
N ILE A 56 4.62 -4.25 3.51
CA ILE A 56 3.45 -3.44 3.16
C ILE A 56 3.93 -2.25 2.35
N PHE A 57 3.29 -2.01 1.21
CA PHE A 57 3.46 -0.78 0.44
C PHE A 57 2.76 0.37 1.16
N LYS A 58 3.49 1.45 1.42
CA LYS A 58 2.96 2.69 1.97
C LYS A 58 3.47 3.88 1.17
N PHE A 59 2.66 4.93 1.11
CA PHE A 59 3.09 6.21 0.54
C PHE A 59 4.13 6.86 1.45
N ALA A 60 5.25 7.26 0.88
CA ALA A 60 6.31 7.93 1.61
C ALA A 60 5.92 9.40 1.84
N THR A 61 5.24 9.67 2.94
CA THR A 61 4.82 11.04 3.31
C THR A 61 5.86 11.78 4.15
N MET A 62 6.79 11.05 4.80
CA MET A 62 7.89 11.65 5.57
C MET A 62 9.20 11.63 4.77
N LEU A 63 9.99 12.68 4.94
CA LEU A 63 11.37 12.75 4.44
C LEU A 63 12.21 11.65 5.10
N LYS A 64 13.15 11.09 4.34
CA LYS A 64 13.99 9.97 4.78
C LYS A 64 14.88 10.31 5.99
N ASN A 65 15.08 11.61 6.23
CA ASN A 65 15.84 12.20 7.34
C ASN A 65 14.95 12.84 8.43
N SER A 66 13.70 12.41 8.60
CA SER A 66 12.92 12.85 9.76
C SER A 66 13.57 12.30 11.04
N PRO A 67 13.87 13.15 12.04
CA PRO A 67 14.41 12.68 13.32
C PRO A 67 13.38 11.75 14.00
N ASN A 68 13.86 10.68 14.63
CA ASN A 68 13.05 9.79 15.49
C ASN A 68 12.87 10.39 16.88
#